data_AF-A0AA95L9F1-F1
#
_entry.id   AF-A0AA95L9F1-F1
#
_cell.length_a   1.000
_cell.length_b   1.000
_cell.length_c   1.000
_cell.angle_alpha   90.00
_cell.angle_beta   90.00
_cell.angle_gamma   90.00
#
_symmetry.space_group_name_H-M   'P 1'
#
loop_
_entity.id
_entity.type
_entity.pdbx_description
1 polymer ?
#
loop_
_entity_poly.entity_id
_entity_poly.type
_entity_poly.pdbx_seq_one_letter_code
_entity_poly.pdbx_strand_id
1 'polypeptide(L)' 'MSQPFEYSQIFYNEVIYYLETKWQRRLTDHEKHVLIEGYRFGRLTEAENEIRILEAK' A
#
# COMPACT_ATOMS: atom_id res chain seq x y z
N MET A 1 0.69 1.97 20.18
CA MET A 1 1.23 2.23 18.83
C MET A 1 0.58 1.23 17.90
N SER A 2 -0.32 1.68 17.04
CA SER A 2 -0.97 0.86 16.02
C SER A 2 0.13 0.44 15.03
N GLN A 3 0.53 -0.83 15.05
CA GLN A 3 1.45 -1.32 14.02
C GLN A 3 0.76 -1.18 12.66
N PRO A 4 1.40 -0.57 11.65
CA PRO A 4 0.85 -0.55 10.31
C PRO A 4 0.60 -1.99 9.88
N PHE A 5 -0.57 -2.24 9.29
CA PHE A 5 -0.98 -3.57 8.86
C PHE A 5 0.05 -4.10 7.85
N GLU A 6 0.86 -5.08 8.25
CA GLU A 6 1.83 -5.71 7.36
C GLU A 6 1.10 -6.71 6.47
N TYR A 7 1.03 -6.41 5.17
CA TYR A 7 0.47 -7.35 4.20
C TYR A 7 1.50 -8.43 3.84
N SER A 8 0.98 -9.62 3.54
CA SER A 8 1.79 -10.65 2.91
C SER A 8 2.41 -10.12 1.61
N GLN A 9 3.68 -10.44 1.40
CA GLN A 9 4.47 -9.99 0.26
C GLN A 9 3.80 -10.28 -1.10
N ILE A 10 2.93 -11.29 -1.14
CA ILE A 10 2.17 -11.68 -2.33
C ILE A 10 1.27 -10.57 -2.87
N PHE A 11 0.65 -9.75 -2.03
CA PHE A 11 -0.24 -8.67 -2.47
C PHE A 11 0.52 -7.52 -3.13
N TYR A 12 1.73 -7.23 -2.65
CA TYR A 12 2.61 -6.25 -3.29
C TYR A 12 3.09 -6.75 -4.66
N ASN A 13 3.31 -8.07 -4.79
CA ASN A 13 3.74 -8.67 -6.06
C ASN A 13 2.67 -8.54 -7.16
N GLU A 14 1.38 -8.60 -6.83
CA GLU A 14 0.30 -8.41 -7.81
C GLU A 14 0.26 -6.98 -8.37
N VAL A 15 0.38 -5.97 -7.50
CA VAL A 15 0.39 -4.56 -7.92
C VAL A 15 1.63 -4.26 -8.76
N ILE A 16 2.80 -4.73 -8.32
CA ILE A 16 4.05 -4.61 -9.07
C ILE A 16 3.89 -5.26 -10.45
N TYR A 17 3.38 -6.50 -10.51
CA TYR A 17 3.19 -7.22 -11.76
C TYR A 17 2.23 -6.50 -12.71
N TYR A 18 1.12 -5.97 -12.20
CA TYR A 18 0.16 -5.19 -12.99
C TYR A 18 0.81 -3.94 -13.60
N LEU A 19 1.57 -3.17 -12.82
CA LEU A 19 2.23 -1.95 -13.29
C LEU A 19 3.33 -2.26 -14.31
N GLU A 20 4.13 -3.30 -14.07
CA GLU A 20 5.15 -3.73 -15.02
C GLU A 20 4.55 -4.17 -16.37
N THR A 21 3.42 -4.88 -16.32
CA THR A 21 2.67 -5.30 -17.52
C THR A 21 2.10 -4.08 -18.25
N LYS A 22 1.45 -3.16 -17.53
CA LYS A 22 0.82 -1.96 -18.08
C LYS A 22 1.84 -1.03 -18.75
N TRP A 23 3.01 -0.86 -18.14
CA TRP A 23 4.05 0.04 -18.64
C TRP A 23 5.07 -0.67 -19.55
N GLN A 24 4.89 -1.97 -19.77
CA GLN A 24 5.77 -2.80 -20.57
C GLN A 24 7.26 -2.65 -20.18
N ARG A 25 7.52 -2.49 -18.89
CA ARG A 25 8.87 -2.33 -18.33
C ARG A 25 8.94 -2.90 -16.93
N ARG A 26 10.14 -3.27 -16.50
CA ARG A 26 10.40 -3.64 -15.11
C ARG A 26 10.48 -2.39 -14.24
N LEU A 27 9.94 -2.48 -13.03
CA LEU A 27 10.13 -1.46 -12.02
C LEU A 27 11.51 -1.63 -11.39
N THR A 28 12.16 -0.50 -11.12
CA THR A 28 13.37 -0.48 -10.30
C THR A 28 13.04 -0.84 -8.86
N ASP A 29 14.05 -1.25 -8.09
CA ASP A 29 13.84 -1.61 -6.69
C ASP A 29 13.37 -0.41 -5.86
N HIS A 30 13.82 0.80 -6.20
CA HIS A 30 13.33 2.03 -5.58
C HIS A 30 11.84 2.26 -5.87
N GLU A 31 11.39 2.09 -7.11
CA GLU A 31 9.97 2.24 -7.47
C GLU A 31 9.09 1.21 -6.74
N LYS A 32 9.53 -0.04 -6.66
CA LYS A 32 8.83 -1.08 -5.89
C LYS A 32 8.74 -0.71 -4.41
N HIS A 33 9.83 -0.21 -3.82
CA HIS A 33 9.85 0.22 -2.42
C HIS A 33 8.90 1.39 -2.17
N VAL A 34 8.94 2.43 -3.01
CA VAL A 34 8.04 3.59 -2.91
C VAL A 34 6.57 3.17 -3.04
N LEU A 35 6.24 2.23 -3.93
CA LEU A 35 4.88 1.70 -4.06
C LEU A 35 4.40 1.01 -2.78
N ILE A 36 5.26 0.19 -2.16
CA ILE A 36 4.94 -0.51 -0.90
C ILE A 36 4.69 0.50 0.23
N GLU A 37 5.57 1.50 0.36
CA GLU A 37 5.43 2.54 1.38
C GLU A 37 4.20 3.43 1.15
N GLY A 38 3.92 3.81 -0.11
CA GLY A 38 2.72 4.56 -0.48
C GLY A 38 1.44 3.79 -0.15
N TYR A 39 1.41 2.48 -0.39
CA TYR A 39 0.28 1.63 -0.01
C TYR A 39 0.10 1.55 1.50
N ARG A 40 1.18 1.34 2.26
CA ARG A 40 1.16 1.32 3.74
C ARG A 40 0.63 2.64 4.30
N PHE A 41 1.10 3.76 3.75
CA PHE A 41 0.65 5.08 4.15
C PHE A 41 -0.83 5.31 3.86
N GLY A 42 -1.30 4.99 2.65
CA GLY A 42 -2.72 5.12 2.28
C GLY A 42 -3.63 4.36 3.24
N ARG A 43 -3.25 3.12 3.60
CA ARG A 43 -4.01 2.30 4.56
C ARG A 43 -4.03 2.87 5.98
N LEU A 44 -2.92 3.46 6.43
CA LEU A 44 -2.87 4.16 7.72
C LEU A 44 -3.87 5.32 7.72
N THR A 45 -3.87 6.14 6.68
CA THR A 45 -4.79 7.28 6.54
C THR A 45 -6.26 6.83 6.45
N GLU A 46 -6.55 5.74 5.72
CA GLU A 46 -7.89 5.15 5.67
C GLU A 46 -8.35 4.68 7.05
N ALA A 47 -7.50 3.95 7.78
CA ALA A 47 -7.82 3.47 9.12
C ALA A 47 -8.06 4.64 10.12
N GLU A 48 -7.25 5.69 10.06
CA GLU A 48 -7.45 6.90 10.86
C GLU A 48 -8.80 7.59 10.54
N ASN A 49 -9.20 7.62 9.27
CA ASN A 49 -10.49 8.14 8.86
C ASN A 49 -11.65 7.25 9.30
N GLU A 50 -11.53 5.93 9.22
CA GLU A 50 -12.55 4.98 9.70
C GLU A 50 -12.77 5.12 11.21
N ILE A 51 -11.69 5.25 12.00
CA ILE A 51 -11.77 5.50 13.46
C ILE A 51 -12.52 6.81 13.74
N ARG A 52 -12.17 7.90 13.04
CA ARG A 52 -12.88 9.19 13.19
C ARG A 52 -14.38 9.11 12.93
N ILE A 53 -14.80 8.33 11.93
CA ILE A 53 -16.22 8.14 11.61
C ILE A 53 -16.93 7.36 12.73
N LEU A 54 -16.27 6.38 13.32
CA LEU A 54 -16.82 5.60 14.44
C LEU A 54 -16.92 6.42 15.74
N GLU A 55 -15.95 7.29 16.01
CA GLU A 55 -15.95 8.18 17.20
C GLU A 55 -16.95 9.33 17.08
N ALA A 56 -17.35 9.71 15.87
CA ALA A 56 -18.32 10.76 15.62
C ALA A 56 -19.79 10.29 15.72
N LYS A 57 -20.04 8.97 15.90
CA LYS A 57 -21.36 8.38 16.13
C LYS A 57 -21.65 8.20 17.61
#